data_AF-A0A7K0A9I6-F1
#
_entry.id   AF-A0A7K0A9I6-F1
#
_cell.length_a   1.000
_cell.length_b   1.000
_cell.length_c   1.000
_cell.angle_alpha   90.00
_cell.angle_beta   90.00
_cell.angle_gamma   90.00
#
_symmetry.space_group_name_H-M   'P 1'
#
loop_
_entity.id
_entity.type
_entity.pdbx_description
1 polymer ?
#
loop_
_entity_poly.entity_id
_entity_poly.type
_entity_poly.pdbx_seq_one_letter_code
_entity_poly.pdbx_strand_id
1 'polypeptide(L)'
;MERQTEALRSSLRTGSLYTEPDEQPAAASADVGQPEPWTPATLLNGWQSWGEDFAPVAFRRDQFGRVYLRGTLRGPANSGTATAAHMFTMPIGYRPANRIAFIVNDSNTDSMRIDVQSSGIVEVVPASQVTNTNFPSLNHISFFTDQ
;
A
#
# COMPACT_ATOMS: atom_id res chain seq x y z
N MET A 1 81.95 -16.75 28.09
CA MET A 1 81.56 -17.69 29.17
C MET A 1 80.47 -17.00 29.96
N GLU A 2 79.23 -16.96 29.47
CA GLU A 2 78.22 -18.04 29.50
C GLU A 2 77.61 -18.23 30.90
N ARG A 3 76.30 -18.49 30.93
CA ARG A 3 75.31 -18.64 32.03
C ARG A 3 74.51 -17.36 32.30
N GLN A 4 73.37 -17.11 31.64
CA GLN A 4 72.05 -17.78 31.71
C GLN A 4 71.51 -17.99 33.14
N THR A 5 70.40 -17.29 33.44
CA THR A 5 69.20 -17.61 34.29
C THR A 5 68.57 -16.25 34.69
N GLU A 6 67.63 -15.65 33.95
CA GLU A 6 66.19 -15.97 33.89
C GLU A 6 65.47 -15.74 35.23
N ALA A 7 64.65 -14.68 35.33
CA ALA A 7 63.26 -14.75 35.80
C ALA A 7 62.61 -13.37 35.98
N LEU A 8 61.60 -13.13 35.13
CA LEU A 8 60.29 -12.53 35.44
C LEU A 8 60.21 -11.16 36.14
N ARG A 9 59.73 -10.17 35.37
CA ARG A 9 58.35 -9.62 35.46
C ARG A 9 58.15 -8.71 34.25
N SER A 10 57.33 -9.16 33.30
CA SER A 10 55.95 -8.65 33.15
C SER A 10 55.98 -7.19 32.69
N SER A 11 55.64 -6.82 31.45
CA SER A 11 54.72 -7.44 30.51
C SER A 11 54.95 -6.80 29.12
N LEU A 12 55.03 -7.65 28.09
CA LEU A 12 54.55 -7.47 26.71
C LEU A 12 54.71 -6.05 26.09
N ARG A 13 55.76 -5.80 25.29
CA ARG A 13 55.80 -6.01 23.82
C ARG A 13 54.49 -5.54 23.18
N THR A 14 54.42 -4.29 22.71
CA THR A 14 54.79 -3.88 21.34
C THR A 14 54.09 -4.71 20.29
N GLY A 15 53.13 -4.11 19.59
CA GLY A 15 52.50 -4.72 18.42
C GLY A 15 51.37 -3.87 17.88
N SER A 16 51.71 -2.78 17.20
CA SER A 16 50.88 -2.28 16.11
C SER A 16 50.74 -3.38 15.06
N LEU A 17 49.58 -3.41 14.39
CA LEU A 17 49.16 -4.24 13.25
C LEU A 17 48.08 -5.29 13.57
N TYR A 18 46.89 -4.81 13.93
CA TYR A 18 45.63 -5.38 13.43
C TYR A 18 44.69 -4.21 13.12
N THR A 19 44.50 -3.94 11.83
CA THR A 19 43.26 -3.29 11.40
C THR A 19 42.21 -4.39 11.51
N GLU A 20 41.46 -4.42 12.60
CA GLU A 20 40.16 -5.10 12.54
C GLU A 20 39.43 -4.38 11.39
N PRO A 21 39.03 -5.07 10.31
CA PRO A 21 37.88 -4.56 9.60
C PRO A 21 36.80 -4.58 10.66
N ASP A 22 36.42 -3.41 11.20
CA ASP A 22 35.19 -3.30 11.94
C ASP A 22 34.14 -3.89 10.99
N GLU A 23 33.75 -5.15 11.25
CA GLU A 23 32.47 -5.70 10.89
C GLU A 23 31.48 -4.71 11.51
N GLN A 24 31.25 -3.62 10.77
CA GLN A 24 30.02 -2.87 10.85
C GLN A 24 28.98 -3.98 10.75
N PRO A 25 28.21 -4.24 11.83
CA PRO A 25 27.27 -5.35 11.83
C PRO A 25 26.51 -5.19 10.55
N ALA A 26 26.65 -6.17 9.64
CA ALA A 26 26.04 -6.11 8.33
C ALA A 26 24.63 -5.65 8.62
N ALA A 27 24.27 -4.45 8.16
CA ALA A 27 22.92 -4.00 8.28
C ALA A 27 22.18 -5.09 7.54
N ALA A 28 21.57 -6.02 8.29
CA ALA A 28 20.44 -6.75 7.82
C ALA A 28 19.44 -5.62 7.57
N SER A 29 19.54 -5.01 6.39
CA SER A 29 18.40 -4.47 5.72
C SER A 29 17.50 -5.68 5.62
N ALA A 30 16.72 -5.91 6.68
CA ALA A 30 15.52 -6.68 6.59
C ALA A 30 14.89 -6.10 5.33
N ASP A 31 14.80 -6.93 4.29
CA ASP A 31 13.88 -6.70 3.21
C ASP A 31 12.51 -6.71 3.89
N VAL A 32 12.17 -5.55 4.46
CA VAL A 32 10.84 -5.20 4.88
C VAL A 32 10.14 -5.10 3.54
N GLY A 33 9.74 -6.28 3.03
CA GLY A 33 9.28 -6.57 1.69
C GLY A 33 8.57 -5.38 1.10
N GLN A 34 9.13 -4.84 0.02
CA GLN A 34 8.54 -3.67 -0.62
C GLN A 34 7.07 -3.96 -0.97
N PRO A 35 6.17 -2.97 -0.85
CA PRO A 35 4.79 -3.17 -1.24
C PRO A 35 4.72 -3.57 -2.72
N GLU A 36 3.72 -4.40 -3.05
CA GLU A 36 3.46 -4.80 -4.43
C GLU A 36 3.32 -3.55 -5.34
N PRO A 37 3.71 -3.65 -6.63
CA PRO A 37 3.44 -2.58 -7.57
C PRO A 37 1.94 -2.31 -7.68
N TRP A 38 1.59 -1.07 -8.02
CA TRP A 38 0.19 -0.70 -8.23
C TRP A 38 -0.41 -1.48 -9.41
N THR A 39 -1.49 -2.19 -9.14
CA THR A 39 -2.29 -2.88 -10.15
C THR A 39 -3.45 -1.97 -10.59
N PRO A 40 -3.54 -1.61 -11.88
CA PRO A 40 -4.66 -0.82 -12.39
C PRO A 40 -6.00 -1.54 -12.15
N ALA A 41 -7.01 -0.80 -11.69
CA ALA A 41 -8.34 -1.36 -11.54
C ALA A 41 -9.07 -1.43 -12.89
N THR A 42 -9.68 -2.56 -13.19
CA THR A 42 -10.58 -2.68 -14.35
C THR A 42 -11.95 -2.08 -13.99
N LEU A 43 -12.18 -0.85 -14.41
CA LEU A 43 -13.41 -0.11 -14.14
C LEU A 43 -14.59 -0.63 -14.98
N LEU A 44 -15.78 -0.65 -14.39
CA LEU A 44 -17.01 -1.23 -14.92
C LEU A 44 -18.10 -0.17 -15.07
N ASN A 45 -19.19 -0.52 -15.73
CA ASN A 45 -20.44 0.28 -15.77
C ASN A 45 -20.26 1.76 -16.20
N GLY A 46 -19.26 2.04 -17.03
CA GLY A 46 -18.98 3.38 -17.54
C GLY A 46 -18.16 4.27 -16.60
N TRP A 47 -17.72 3.74 -15.45
CA TRP A 47 -16.72 4.40 -14.61
C TRP A 47 -15.37 4.49 -15.31
N GLN A 48 -14.69 5.61 -15.08
CA GLN A 48 -13.38 5.88 -15.65
C GLN A 48 -12.46 6.45 -14.57
N SER A 49 -11.15 6.41 -14.80
CA SER A 49 -10.25 7.29 -14.03
C SER A 49 -10.49 8.71 -14.52
N TRP A 50 -10.45 9.68 -13.61
CA TRP A 50 -10.60 11.09 -13.98
C TRP A 50 -9.56 11.54 -15.00
N GLY A 51 -8.31 11.08 -14.83
CA GLY A 51 -7.18 11.46 -15.69
C GLY A 51 -6.55 12.78 -15.24
N GLU A 52 -6.01 13.53 -16.19
CA GLU A 52 -5.30 14.79 -15.95
C GLU A 52 -4.13 14.60 -14.96
N ASP A 53 -4.03 15.45 -13.94
CA ASP A 53 -2.98 15.40 -12.92
C ASP A 53 -3.29 14.40 -11.79
N PHE A 54 -4.42 13.69 -11.85
CA PHE A 54 -4.77 12.68 -10.85
C PHE A 54 -4.19 11.31 -11.21
N ALA A 55 -3.72 10.59 -10.19
CA ALA A 55 -3.29 9.20 -10.37
C ALA A 55 -4.44 8.33 -10.91
N PRO A 56 -4.16 7.37 -11.81
CA PRO A 56 -5.16 6.43 -12.28
C PRO A 56 -5.60 5.51 -11.14
N VAL A 57 -6.85 5.05 -11.23
CA VAL A 57 -7.45 4.18 -10.23
C VAL A 57 -6.71 2.85 -10.19
N ALA A 58 -6.17 2.52 -9.02
CA ALA A 58 -5.37 1.31 -8.82
C ALA A 58 -5.42 0.87 -7.37
N PHE A 59 -5.03 -0.39 -7.14
CA PHE A 59 -4.87 -0.96 -5.82
C PHE A 59 -3.53 -1.69 -5.70
N ARG A 60 -3.07 -1.88 -4.47
CA ARG A 60 -1.90 -2.72 -4.16
C ARG A 60 -2.02 -3.28 -2.75
N ARG A 61 -1.17 -4.24 -2.42
CA ARG A 61 -1.04 -4.77 -1.07
C ARG A 61 0.39 -4.58 -0.56
N ASP A 62 0.54 -4.26 0.71
CA ASP A 62 1.85 -4.28 1.37
C ASP A 62 2.19 -5.66 1.93
N GLN A 63 3.43 -5.81 2.38
CA GLN A 63 3.92 -7.03 3.03
C GLN A 63 3.15 -7.46 4.29
N PHE A 64 2.37 -6.56 4.89
CA PHE A 64 1.58 -6.83 6.10
C PHE A 64 0.14 -7.22 5.76
N GLY A 65 -0.18 -7.40 4.48
CA GLY A 65 -1.52 -7.77 4.03
C GLY A 65 -2.52 -6.61 4.02
N ARG A 66 -2.05 -5.36 4.13
CA ARG A 66 -2.92 -4.18 4.01
C ARG A 66 -3.06 -3.81 2.55
N VAL A 67 -4.30 -3.68 2.11
CA VAL A 67 -4.67 -3.21 0.77
C VAL A 67 -4.80 -1.70 0.80
N TYR A 68 -4.26 -1.04 -0.22
CA TYR A 68 -4.37 0.39 -0.45
C TYR A 68 -5.02 0.61 -1.80
N LEU A 69 -5.95 1.56 -1.85
CA LEU A 69 -6.52 2.06 -3.09
C LEU A 69 -5.95 3.47 -3.35
N ARG A 70 -5.93 3.87 -4.62
CA ARG A 70 -5.56 5.21 -5.05
C ARG A 70 -6.36 5.66 -6.25
N GLY A 71 -6.21 6.94 -6.55
CA GLY A 71 -6.70 7.56 -7.76
C GLY A 71 -8.06 8.21 -7.57
N THR A 72 -8.45 8.94 -8.61
CA THR A 72 -9.72 9.67 -8.65
C THR A 72 -10.58 9.06 -9.73
N LEU A 73 -11.81 8.70 -9.36
CA LEU A 73 -12.79 8.16 -10.27
C LEU A 73 -13.51 9.28 -11.03
N ARG A 74 -14.14 8.93 -12.13
CA ARG A 74 -15.11 9.75 -12.85
C ARG A 74 -16.38 8.93 -13.04
N GLY A 75 -17.50 9.48 -12.61
CA GLY A 75 -18.79 8.80 -12.73
C GLY A 75 -19.21 8.58 -14.20
N PRO A 76 -20.10 7.62 -14.44
CA PRO A 76 -20.62 7.32 -15.77
C PRO A 76 -21.47 8.45 -16.35
N ALA A 77 -21.44 8.61 -17.67
CA ALA A 77 -22.24 9.61 -18.37
C ALA A 77 -23.73 9.23 -18.48
N ASN A 78 -24.05 7.93 -18.62
CA ASN A 78 -25.41 7.43 -18.86
C ASN A 78 -25.58 6.01 -18.29
N SER A 79 -25.80 5.87 -16.98
CA SER A 79 -26.05 4.56 -16.36
C SER A 79 -27.25 4.60 -15.42
N GLY A 80 -28.02 3.51 -15.37
CA GLY A 80 -29.07 3.34 -14.37
C GLY A 80 -28.48 3.25 -12.95
N THR A 81 -29.27 3.62 -11.95
CA THR A 81 -28.83 3.74 -10.54
C THR A 81 -28.09 2.51 -10.03
N ALA A 82 -28.62 1.30 -10.23
CA ALA A 82 -27.98 0.08 -9.70
C ALA A 82 -26.67 -0.28 -10.43
N THR A 83 -26.60 -0.05 -11.74
CA THR A 83 -25.37 -0.32 -12.50
C THR A 83 -24.29 0.72 -12.21
N ALA A 84 -24.68 1.97 -11.95
CA ALA A 84 -23.76 3.02 -11.52
C ALA A 84 -23.07 2.71 -10.18
N ALA A 85 -23.67 1.87 -9.33
CA ALA A 85 -23.11 1.54 -8.02
C ALA A 85 -21.76 0.83 -8.14
N HIS A 86 -21.66 -0.18 -9.01
CA HIS A 86 -20.51 -1.08 -9.07
C HIS A 86 -19.39 -0.49 -9.94
N MET A 87 -18.31 -0.06 -9.29
CA MET A 87 -17.19 0.63 -9.93
C MET A 87 -16.15 -0.32 -10.49
N PHE A 88 -15.72 -1.31 -9.69
CA PHE A 88 -14.81 -2.38 -10.10
C PHE A 88 -14.87 -3.54 -9.11
N THR A 89 -14.18 -4.63 -9.43
CA THR A 89 -14.06 -5.80 -8.56
C THR A 89 -12.60 -6.12 -8.30
N MET A 90 -12.23 -6.28 -7.04
CA MET A 90 -10.90 -6.75 -6.64
C MET A 90 -10.79 -8.28 -6.73
N PRO A 91 -9.63 -8.81 -7.17
CA PRO A 91 -9.40 -10.25 -7.19
C PRO A 91 -9.31 -10.82 -5.77
N ILE A 92 -9.45 -12.14 -5.66
CA ILE A 92 -9.22 -12.87 -4.40
C ILE A 92 -7.80 -12.55 -3.90
N GLY A 93 -7.65 -12.33 -2.59
CA GLY A 93 -6.38 -11.91 -1.97
C GLY A 93 -6.26 -10.40 -1.73
N TYR A 94 -7.19 -9.58 -2.25
CA TYR A 94 -7.29 -8.14 -1.99
C TYR A 94 -8.63 -7.75 -1.35
N ARG A 95 -9.42 -8.74 -0.94
CA ARG A 95 -10.80 -8.56 -0.42
C ARG A 95 -10.78 -8.56 1.11
N PRO A 96 -11.58 -7.72 1.78
CA PRO A 96 -11.77 -7.82 3.23
C PRO A 96 -12.63 -9.04 3.60
N ALA A 97 -12.61 -9.45 4.87
CA ALA A 97 -13.53 -10.49 5.36
C ALA A 97 -14.98 -10.01 5.42
N ASN A 98 -15.20 -8.73 5.72
CA ASN A 98 -16.51 -8.11 5.87
C ASN A 98 -16.64 -6.86 4.99
N ARG A 99 -17.89 -6.39 4.79
CA ARG A 99 -18.13 -5.10 4.13
C ARG A 99 -17.53 -3.98 4.96
N ILE A 100 -16.76 -3.11 4.33
CA ILE A 100 -16.19 -1.91 4.93
C ILE A 100 -16.74 -0.69 4.20
N ALA A 101 -17.19 0.30 4.95
CA ALA A 101 -17.70 1.56 4.41
C ALA A 101 -16.70 2.69 4.66
N PHE A 102 -16.44 3.48 3.63
CA PHE A 102 -15.56 4.65 3.66
C PHE A 102 -16.37 5.87 3.26
N ILE A 103 -16.21 6.97 3.99
CA ILE A 103 -16.65 8.28 3.56
C ILE A 103 -15.52 8.91 2.78
N VAL A 104 -15.78 9.28 1.53
CA VAL A 104 -14.81 9.91 0.63
C VAL A 104 -15.29 11.30 0.24
N ASN A 105 -14.35 12.17 -0.11
CA ASN A 105 -14.68 13.45 -0.68
C ASN A 105 -15.24 13.25 -2.10
N ASP A 106 -16.27 14.02 -2.43
CA ASP A 106 -16.68 14.30 -3.79
C ASP A 106 -16.45 15.77 -4.12
N SER A 107 -16.36 16.06 -5.42
CA SER A 107 -16.01 17.33 -6.02
C SER A 107 -16.91 18.50 -5.73
N ASN A 108 -18.16 18.22 -5.41
CA ASN A 108 -19.26 19.17 -5.44
C ASN A 108 -19.59 19.74 -4.05
N THR A 109 -18.70 19.55 -3.07
CA THR A 109 -18.85 19.83 -1.61
C THR A 109 -19.56 18.76 -0.79
N ASP A 110 -20.00 17.66 -1.41
CA ASP A 110 -20.59 16.54 -0.70
C ASP A 110 -19.56 15.45 -0.35
N SER A 111 -19.91 14.65 0.66
CA SER A 111 -19.23 13.40 0.95
C SER A 111 -20.02 12.25 0.35
N MET A 112 -19.32 11.28 -0.24
CA MET A 112 -19.93 10.06 -0.76
C MET A 112 -19.51 8.85 0.07
N ARG A 113 -20.33 7.80 0.08
CA ARG A 113 -19.94 6.53 0.70
C ARG A 113 -19.46 5.57 -0.37
N ILE A 114 -18.29 4.99 -0.14
CA ILE A 114 -17.77 3.86 -0.90
C ILE A 114 -17.76 2.65 0.00
N ASP A 115 -18.36 1.57 -0.48
CA ASP A 115 -18.32 0.30 0.20
C ASP A 115 -17.41 -0.66 -0.55
N VAL A 116 -16.58 -1.35 0.22
CA VAL A 116 -15.80 -2.50 -0.23
C VAL A 116 -16.48 -3.74 0.35
N GLN A 117 -17.12 -4.52 -0.51
CA GLN A 117 -17.78 -5.78 -0.10
C GLN A 117 -16.75 -6.90 0.09
N SER A 118 -17.08 -7.91 0.89
CA SER A 118 -16.26 -9.12 1.07
C SER A 118 -16.10 -9.96 -0.21
N SER A 119 -17.00 -9.77 -1.17
CA SER A 119 -16.89 -10.31 -2.54
C SER A 119 -15.82 -9.61 -3.39
N GLY A 120 -15.26 -8.49 -2.91
CA GLY A 120 -14.33 -7.64 -3.63
C GLY A 120 -14.98 -6.57 -4.50
N ILE A 121 -16.32 -6.51 -4.55
CA ILE A 121 -17.03 -5.43 -5.22
C ILE A 121 -16.75 -4.11 -4.49
N VAL A 122 -16.28 -3.12 -5.25
CA VAL A 122 -16.12 -1.75 -4.77
C VAL A 122 -17.23 -0.93 -5.40
N GLU A 123 -18.08 -0.33 -4.56
CA GLU A 123 -19.31 0.32 -4.98
C GLU A 123 -19.54 1.66 -4.30
N VAL A 124 -20.30 2.54 -4.96
CA VAL A 124 -20.78 3.80 -4.38
C VAL A 124 -22.20 3.64 -3.85
N VAL A 125 -22.47 4.25 -2.69
CA VAL A 125 -23.78 4.23 -2.05
C VAL A 125 -24.17 5.64 -1.53
N PRO A 126 -25.41 6.11 -1.78
CA PRO A 126 -26.36 5.59 -2.76
C PRO A 126 -25.92 5.96 -4.19
N ALA A 127 -26.12 5.05 -5.13
CA ALA A 127 -25.71 5.27 -6.52
C ALA A 127 -26.63 6.24 -7.30
N SER A 128 -27.74 6.70 -6.71
CA SER A 128 -28.69 7.62 -7.35
C SER A 128 -28.19 9.05 -7.46
N GLN A 129 -27.02 9.36 -6.87
CA GLN A 129 -26.42 10.69 -6.85
C GLN A 129 -25.15 10.80 -7.71
N VAL A 130 -24.96 9.86 -8.64
CA VAL A 130 -23.73 9.73 -9.42
C VAL A 130 -23.97 10.12 -10.88
N THR A 131 -23.12 10.99 -11.41
CA THR A 131 -23.05 11.48 -12.78
C THR A 131 -21.57 11.63 -13.19
N ASN A 132 -21.33 12.03 -14.44
CA ASN A 132 -19.98 12.25 -14.97
C ASN A 132 -19.26 13.51 -14.44
N THR A 133 -19.88 14.26 -13.52
CA THR A 133 -19.26 15.40 -12.84
C THR A 133 -18.77 15.05 -11.43
N ASN A 134 -19.17 13.89 -10.89
CA ASN A 134 -18.65 13.40 -9.61
C ASN A 134 -17.25 12.83 -9.79
N PHE A 135 -16.37 13.15 -8.84
CA PHE A 135 -14.99 12.64 -8.82
C PHE A 135 -14.58 12.09 -7.45
N PRO A 136 -15.17 10.97 -6.99
CA PRO A 136 -14.82 10.42 -5.70
C PRO A 136 -13.35 9.98 -5.68
N SER A 137 -12.62 10.45 -4.65
CA SER A 137 -11.22 10.07 -4.46
C SER A 137 -11.11 8.78 -3.66
N LEU A 138 -10.31 7.84 -4.17
CA LEU A 138 -9.96 6.61 -3.45
C LEU A 138 -8.66 6.74 -2.66
N ASN A 139 -8.02 7.91 -2.73
CA ASN A 139 -6.79 8.15 -2.00
C ASN A 139 -7.04 7.98 -0.50
N HIS A 140 -6.12 7.28 0.17
CA HIS A 140 -6.14 6.96 1.61
C HIS A 140 -7.14 5.87 2.03
N ILE A 141 -7.94 5.29 1.12
CA ILE A 141 -8.68 4.07 1.44
C ILE A 141 -7.69 2.93 1.63
N SER A 142 -7.73 2.31 2.80
CA SER A 142 -6.95 1.12 3.11
C SER A 142 -7.62 0.25 4.15
N PHE A 143 -7.41 -1.06 4.05
CA PHE A 143 -7.99 -2.06 4.94
C PHE A 143 -7.15 -3.34 4.94
N PHE A 144 -7.30 -4.17 5.96
CA PHE A 144 -6.71 -5.51 6.00
C PHE A 144 -7.64 -6.52 5.32
N THR A 145 -7.06 -7.57 4.74
CA THR A 145 -7.84 -8.60 4.07
C THR A 145 -8.51 -9.59 5.03
N ASP A 146 -7.96 -9.76 6.25
CA ASP A 146 -8.46 -10.55 7.39
C ASP A 146 -9.26 -11.86 7.13
N GLN A 147 -9.09 -12.48 5.95
CA GLN A 147 -9.60 -13.80 5.59
C GLN A 147 -8.72 -14.92 6.14
#